data_AF-A0A9W9XG74-F1
#
_entry.id   AF-A0A9W9XG74-F1
#
_cell.length_a   1.000
_cell.length_b   1.000
_cell.length_c   1.000
_cell.angle_alpha   90.00
_cell.angle_beta   90.00
_cell.angle_gamma   90.00
#
_symmetry.space_group_name_H-M   'P 1'
#
loop_
_entity.id
_entity.type
_entity.pdbx_description
1 polymer ?
#
loop_
_entity_poly.entity_id
_entity_poly.type
_entity_poly.pdbx_seq_one_letter_code
_entity_poly.pdbx_strand_id
1 'polypeptide(L)'
;MILSRLKSGPRYPNLRPSWKHRNSEEETPYIDIKSEGLRDILRVVLHGIKAISLMEDKPSVIETEYTENIDNDSDHDSVYAEYLRLLIDHLKDRLELMLQYGYITYDLLWALFKPGCHVYTIWLGTKEPRCVRFDAGEEMTQNDETWWNLECRFIDYDGVKFGEAGIFLRVVKFRGLKPIESLEAFPLRYYLRHE
;
A
#
# COMPACT_ATOMS: atom_id res chain seq x y z
N MET A 1 7.53 9.85 -55.30
CA MET A 1 8.68 10.71 -55.61
C MET A 1 8.89 11.65 -54.43
N ILE A 2 10.07 11.53 -53.81
CA ILE A 2 10.76 12.45 -52.87
C ILE A 2 10.24 12.58 -51.41
N LEU A 3 11.18 12.19 -50.53
CA LEU A 3 11.27 12.35 -49.08
C LEU A 3 11.69 13.77 -48.67
N SER A 4 11.28 14.22 -47.48
CA SER A 4 12.16 14.85 -46.46
C SER A 4 11.38 14.88 -45.13
N ARG A 5 11.75 14.10 -44.10
CA ARG A 5 12.83 14.27 -43.10
C ARG A 5 12.73 15.56 -42.28
N LEU A 6 11.98 15.50 -41.18
CA LEU A 6 12.28 16.23 -39.95
C LEU A 6 12.42 15.22 -38.82
N LYS A 7 13.66 15.07 -38.33
CA LYS A 7 13.94 14.47 -37.03
C LYS A 7 13.43 15.45 -35.97
N SER A 8 12.48 15.01 -35.18
CA SER A 8 12.23 15.54 -33.84
C SER A 8 11.64 14.40 -33.04
N GLY A 9 12.47 13.77 -32.20
CA GLY A 9 11.97 12.87 -31.17
C GLY A 9 10.96 13.64 -30.30
N PRO A 10 9.96 12.96 -29.73
CA PRO A 10 9.04 13.60 -28.81
C PRO A 10 9.79 13.99 -27.54
N ARG A 11 10.26 15.22 -27.53
CA ARG A 11 10.56 16.02 -26.34
C ARG A 11 9.19 16.47 -25.83
N TYR A 12 8.65 15.80 -24.83
CA TYR A 12 7.38 16.20 -24.21
C TYR A 12 7.55 16.51 -22.72
N PRO A 13 6.74 17.48 -22.25
CA PRO A 13 7.14 18.46 -21.27
C PRO A 13 6.62 18.06 -19.89
N ASN A 14 7.40 18.37 -18.86
CA ASN A 14 6.88 18.78 -17.55
C ASN A 14 5.79 17.90 -16.93
N LEU A 15 6.11 16.65 -16.57
CA LEU A 15 5.56 16.05 -15.36
C LEU A 15 6.58 16.26 -14.25
N ARG A 16 6.71 17.52 -13.81
CA ARG A 16 7.18 17.80 -12.45
C ARG A 16 5.92 17.94 -11.60
N PRO A 17 5.51 16.92 -10.84
CA PRO A 17 4.96 17.24 -9.53
C PRO A 17 6.09 17.99 -8.84
N SER A 18 5.88 19.28 -8.58
CA SER A 18 6.75 20.06 -7.73
C SER A 18 6.68 19.42 -6.34
N TRP A 19 7.60 18.50 -6.05
CA TRP A 19 7.87 18.07 -4.70
C TRP A 19 8.40 19.28 -3.95
N LYS A 20 7.53 19.94 -3.19
CA LYS A 20 8.02 20.51 -1.94
C LYS A 20 8.55 19.31 -1.17
N HIS A 21 9.80 19.38 -0.72
CA HIS A 21 10.22 18.53 0.39
C HIS A 21 9.12 18.67 1.44
N ARG A 22 8.31 17.63 1.61
CA ARG A 22 7.42 17.56 2.75
C ARG A 22 8.41 17.45 3.90
N ASN A 23 8.53 18.53 4.67
CA ASN A 23 9.22 18.45 5.95
C ASN A 23 8.65 17.21 6.64
N SER A 24 9.53 16.32 7.08
CA SER A 24 9.17 15.15 7.86
C SER A 24 8.63 15.62 9.21
N GLU A 25 7.45 16.24 9.21
CA GLU A 25 6.56 16.22 10.35
C GLU A 25 6.02 14.79 10.38
N GLU A 26 6.18 14.12 11.52
CA GLU A 26 5.72 12.76 11.75
C GLU A 26 4.25 12.65 11.35
N GLU A 27 3.98 12.14 10.15
CA GLU A 27 2.62 11.92 9.69
C GLU A 27 2.05 10.76 10.51
N THR A 28 1.24 11.09 11.52
CA THR A 28 0.49 10.09 12.27
C THR A 28 -0.51 9.44 11.33
N PRO A 29 -0.38 8.15 10.98
CA PRO A 29 -1.31 7.50 10.07
C PRO A 29 -2.67 7.35 10.76
N TYR A 30 -3.72 7.90 10.15
CA TYR A 30 -5.09 7.77 10.64
C TYR A 30 -5.75 6.56 9.99
N ILE A 31 -6.23 5.61 10.80
CA ILE A 31 -7.01 4.47 10.34
C ILE A 31 -8.48 4.77 10.65
N ASP A 32 -9.28 4.97 9.60
CA ASP A 32 -10.73 5.14 9.74
C ASP A 32 -11.43 3.77 9.78
N ILE A 33 -12.08 3.46 10.91
CA ILE A 33 -12.74 2.18 11.15
C ILE A 33 -14.25 2.40 11.10
N LYS A 34 -14.83 2.01 9.97
CA LYS A 34 -16.26 2.22 9.68
C LYS A 34 -17.20 1.28 10.43
N SER A 35 -16.71 0.14 10.91
CA SER A 35 -17.53 -0.81 11.68
C SER A 35 -17.61 -0.35 13.13
N GLU A 36 -18.82 -0.01 13.60
CA GLU A 36 -19.04 0.47 14.97
C GLU A 36 -18.63 -0.57 16.01
N GLY A 37 -19.02 -1.84 15.81
CA GLY A 37 -18.63 -2.91 16.72
C GLY A 37 -17.10 -3.12 16.77
N LEU A 38 -16.41 -3.09 15.62
CA LEU A 38 -14.96 -3.22 15.59
C LEU A 38 -14.27 -2.00 16.21
N ARG A 39 -14.79 -0.80 15.95
CA ARG A 39 -14.31 0.46 16.53
C ARG A 39 -14.42 0.44 18.05
N ASP A 40 -15.56 0.00 18.57
CA ASP A 40 -15.81 -0.05 20.02
C ASP A 40 -14.92 -1.10 20.69
N ILE A 41 -14.74 -2.27 20.07
CA ILE A 41 -13.80 -3.30 20.51
C ILE A 41 -12.36 -2.76 20.53
N LEU A 42 -11.93 -2.07 19.46
CA LEU A 42 -10.58 -1.50 19.38
C LEU A 42 -10.38 -0.36 20.37
N ARG A 43 -11.42 0.42 20.70
CA ARG A 43 -11.36 1.44 21.76
C ARG A 43 -11.14 0.85 23.14
N VAL A 44 -11.71 -0.33 23.40
CA VAL A 44 -11.52 -1.07 24.65
C VAL A 44 -10.12 -1.69 24.69
N VAL A 45 -9.73 -2.43 23.64
CA VAL A 45 -8.46 -3.17 23.63
C VAL A 45 -7.24 -2.25 23.51
N LEU A 46 -7.36 -1.12 22.80
CA LEU A 46 -6.29 -0.11 22.69
C LEU A 46 -6.46 1.01 23.71
N HIS A 47 -7.31 0.84 24.74
CA HIS A 47 -7.47 1.85 25.77
C HIS A 47 -6.13 2.08 26.50
N GLY A 48 -5.50 3.23 26.25
CA GLY A 48 -4.18 3.57 26.78
C GLY A 48 -3.03 3.48 25.77
N ILE A 49 -3.24 2.90 24.59
CA ILE A 49 -2.25 2.89 23.49
C ILE A 49 -2.53 4.08 22.58
N LYS A 50 -1.81 5.19 22.78
CA LYS A 50 -1.98 6.41 21.98
C LYS A 50 -1.36 6.33 20.57
N ALA A 51 -0.33 5.49 20.38
CA ALA A 51 0.34 5.33 19.09
C ALA A 51 1.00 3.95 18.99
N ILE A 52 1.04 3.40 17.77
CA ILE A 52 1.75 2.17 17.43
C ILE A 52 2.70 2.52 16.27
N SER A 53 3.99 2.23 16.42
CA SER A 53 4.94 2.40 15.32
C SER A 53 4.69 1.34 14.25
N LEU A 54 4.35 1.78 13.03
CA LEU A 54 4.12 0.91 11.87
C LEU A 54 5.38 0.73 10.99
N MET A 55 6.50 1.31 11.40
CA MET A 55 7.75 1.32 10.61
C MET A 55 8.64 0.10 10.89
N GLU A 56 8.35 -0.68 11.93
CA GLU A 56 9.12 -1.85 12.35
C GLU A 56 8.31 -3.14 12.16
N ASP A 57 8.96 -4.24 11.74
CA ASP A 57 8.34 -5.57 11.55
C ASP A 57 7.72 -6.14 12.86
N LYS A 58 8.10 -5.59 14.02
CA LYS A 58 7.52 -5.86 15.33
C LYS A 58 7.02 -4.52 15.90
N PRO A 59 5.72 -4.36 16.19
CA PRO A 59 5.21 -3.09 16.71
C PRO A 59 5.84 -2.82 18.09
N SER A 60 6.51 -1.68 18.22
CA SER A 60 7.00 -1.14 19.49
C SER A 60 5.96 -0.17 20.06
N VAL A 61 5.61 -0.37 21.33
CA VAL A 61 4.72 0.53 22.08
C VAL A 61 5.55 1.72 22.52
N ILE A 62 5.14 2.93 22.14
CA ILE A 62 5.76 4.16 22.65
C ILE A 62 5.11 4.43 24.02
N GLU A 63 5.80 4.04 25.09
CA GLU A 63 5.35 4.29 26.46
C GLU A 63 5.40 5.80 26.77
N THR A 64 4.30 6.36 27.25
CA THR A 64 4.33 7.64 27.96
C THR A 64 3.55 7.51 29.27
N GLU A 65 4.18 7.98 30.34
CA GLU A 65 3.66 8.00 31.71
C GLU A 65 2.26 8.62 31.76
N TYR A 66 1.32 7.97 32.45
CA TYR A 66 0.21 8.47 33.29
C TYR A 66 -0.79 7.32 33.47
N THR A 67 -0.59 6.51 34.50
CA THR A 67 -1.59 5.57 35.03
C THR A 67 -2.53 6.32 35.96
N GLU A 68 -3.75 6.59 35.56
CA GLU A 68 -4.84 6.83 36.51
C GLU A 68 -6.10 6.07 36.06
N ASN A 69 -6.35 4.99 36.80
CA ASN A 69 -7.65 4.45 37.22
C ASN A 69 -8.66 4.09 36.11
N ILE A 70 -8.71 2.80 35.77
CA ILE A 70 -9.94 2.16 35.29
C ILE A 70 -10.19 0.92 36.13
N ASP A 71 -11.37 0.90 36.72
CA ASP A 71 -11.92 -0.21 37.47
C ASP A 71 -11.88 -1.49 36.62
N ASN A 72 -11.29 -2.51 37.23
CA ASN A 72 -10.95 -3.79 36.65
C ASN A 72 -12.23 -4.61 36.41
N ASP A 73 -12.74 -4.63 35.18
CA ASP A 73 -13.67 -5.67 34.72
C ASP A 73 -12.93 -6.61 33.75
N SER A 74 -12.00 -7.38 34.34
CA SER A 74 -10.96 -8.15 33.64
C SER A 74 -11.47 -9.24 32.69
N ASP A 75 -12.76 -9.57 32.76
CA ASP A 75 -13.35 -10.69 32.02
C ASP A 75 -13.81 -10.28 30.62
N HIS A 76 -14.34 -9.05 30.48
CA HIS A 76 -14.79 -8.53 29.19
C HIS A 76 -13.61 -8.24 28.25
N ASP A 77 -12.53 -7.64 28.76
CA ASP A 77 -11.33 -7.33 27.96
C ASP A 77 -10.66 -8.58 27.38
N SER A 78 -10.70 -9.70 28.12
CA SER A 78 -10.18 -10.99 27.66
C SER A 78 -10.96 -11.54 26.47
N VAL A 79 -12.30 -11.49 26.52
CA VAL A 79 -13.17 -11.98 25.43
C VAL A 79 -13.01 -11.14 24.16
N TYR A 80 -12.89 -9.82 24.29
CA TYR A 80 -12.68 -8.92 23.15
C TYR A 80 -11.30 -9.11 22.51
N ALA A 81 -10.26 -9.30 23.33
CA ALA A 81 -8.93 -9.63 22.83
C ALA A 81 -8.91 -10.98 22.10
N GLU A 82 -9.62 -11.99 22.60
CA GLU A 82 -9.78 -13.28 21.94
C GLU A 82 -10.51 -13.16 20.60
N TYR A 83 -11.60 -12.40 20.55
CA TYR A 83 -12.34 -12.15 19.31
C TYR A 83 -11.50 -11.45 18.25
N LEU A 84 -10.73 -10.41 18.63
CA LEU A 84 -9.80 -9.75 17.71
C LEU A 84 -8.71 -10.69 17.20
N ARG A 85 -8.15 -11.53 18.08
CA ARG A 85 -7.15 -12.55 17.68
C ARG A 85 -7.74 -13.50 16.65
N LEU A 86 -8.92 -14.05 16.91
CA LEU A 86 -9.61 -14.95 15.98
C LEU A 86 -9.90 -14.29 14.63
N LEU A 87 -10.31 -13.01 14.62
CA LEU A 87 -10.57 -12.27 13.38
C LEU A 87 -9.27 -12.01 12.60
N ILE A 88 -8.20 -11.61 13.28
CA ILE A 88 -6.89 -11.39 12.66
C ILE A 88 -6.35 -12.69 12.07
N ASP A 89 -6.40 -13.78 12.83
CA ASP A 89 -5.92 -15.09 12.37
C ASP A 89 -6.75 -15.59 11.18
N HIS A 90 -8.07 -15.45 11.22
CA HIS A 90 -8.92 -15.78 10.09
C HIS A 90 -8.59 -14.97 8.82
N LEU A 91 -8.30 -13.67 8.96
CA LEU A 91 -7.89 -12.82 7.83
C LEU A 91 -6.50 -13.20 7.30
N LYS A 92 -5.56 -13.53 8.19
CA LYS A 92 -4.23 -14.03 7.81
C LYS A 92 -4.33 -15.34 7.06
N ASP A 93 -5.05 -16.32 7.58
CA ASP A 93 -5.23 -17.64 6.94
C ASP A 93 -5.82 -17.48 5.54
N ARG A 94 -6.85 -16.65 5.41
CA ARG A 94 -7.46 -16.36 4.10
C ARG A 94 -6.47 -15.72 3.13
N LEU A 95 -5.70 -14.75 3.60
CA LEU A 95 -4.68 -14.08 2.78
C LEU A 95 -3.60 -15.09 2.38
N GLU A 96 -3.05 -15.86 3.32
CA GLU A 96 -2.01 -16.86 3.07
C GLU A 96 -2.45 -17.91 2.05
N LEU A 97 -3.67 -18.44 2.18
CA LEU A 97 -4.25 -19.36 1.19
C LEU A 97 -4.30 -18.71 -0.20
N MET A 98 -4.82 -17.49 -0.30
CA MET A 98 -4.93 -16.78 -1.58
C MET A 98 -3.54 -16.51 -2.20
N LEU A 99 -2.59 -16.07 -1.38
CA LEU A 99 -1.21 -15.83 -1.78
C LEU A 99 -0.48 -17.13 -2.14
N GLN A 100 -0.80 -18.27 -1.53
CA GLN A 100 -0.25 -19.58 -1.88
C GLN A 100 -0.64 -19.95 -3.32
N TYR A 101 -1.91 -19.74 -3.68
CA TYR A 101 -2.41 -20.02 -5.04
C TYR A 101 -2.12 -18.90 -6.05
N GLY A 102 -1.59 -17.75 -5.61
CA GLY A 102 -1.25 -16.63 -6.49
C GLY A 102 -2.44 -15.77 -6.92
N TYR A 103 -3.52 -15.77 -6.14
CA TYR A 103 -4.73 -14.98 -6.37
C TYR A 103 -4.90 -13.90 -5.31
N ILE A 104 -5.65 -12.85 -5.64
CA ILE A 104 -6.01 -11.79 -4.69
C ILE A 104 -7.40 -11.23 -5.00
N THR A 105 -8.07 -10.66 -3.99
CA THR A 105 -9.27 -9.84 -4.16
C THR A 105 -8.90 -8.37 -4.05
N TYR A 106 -9.71 -7.51 -4.65
CA TYR A 106 -9.45 -6.06 -4.63
C TYR A 106 -9.36 -5.51 -3.19
N ASP A 107 -10.24 -5.96 -2.29
CA ASP A 107 -10.28 -5.50 -0.89
C ASP A 107 -9.03 -5.85 -0.08
N LEU A 108 -8.18 -6.75 -0.58
CA LEU A 108 -6.93 -7.17 0.08
C LEU A 108 -5.68 -6.60 -0.59
N LEU A 109 -5.82 -5.71 -1.59
CA LEU A 109 -4.66 -5.06 -2.22
C LEU A 109 -3.81 -4.28 -1.23
N TRP A 110 -4.43 -3.62 -0.24
CA TRP A 110 -3.70 -2.90 0.82
C TRP A 110 -2.75 -3.82 1.61
N ALA A 111 -3.10 -5.11 1.78
CA ALA A 111 -2.27 -6.09 2.49
C ALA A 111 -1.22 -6.74 1.57
N LEU A 112 -1.41 -6.68 0.25
CA LEU A 112 -0.49 -7.22 -0.75
C LEU A 112 0.80 -6.39 -0.84
N PHE A 113 0.67 -5.06 -0.81
CA PHE A 113 1.78 -4.11 -0.95
C PHE A 113 2.27 -3.62 0.41
N LYS A 114 3.46 -4.09 0.81
CA LYS A 114 4.14 -3.57 2.00
C LYS A 114 5.04 -2.39 1.61
N PRO A 115 5.05 -1.28 2.37
CA PRO A 115 6.00 -0.20 2.15
C PRO A 115 7.44 -0.72 1.99
N GLY A 116 8.17 -0.16 1.03
CA GLY A 116 9.53 -0.57 0.66
C GLY A 116 9.59 -1.80 -0.25
N CYS A 117 8.48 -2.48 -0.55
CA CYS A 117 8.52 -3.64 -1.44
C CYS A 117 8.80 -3.24 -2.90
N HIS A 118 9.42 -4.16 -3.65
CA HIS A 118 9.63 -4.01 -5.08
C HIS A 118 8.35 -4.40 -5.83
N VAL A 119 7.91 -3.53 -6.73
CA VAL A 119 6.73 -3.68 -7.56
C VAL A 119 7.15 -3.81 -9.01
N TYR A 120 6.66 -4.85 -9.65
CA TYR A 120 6.75 -5.04 -11.09
C TYR A 120 5.59 -4.31 -11.78
N THR A 121 5.90 -3.66 -12.89
CA THR A 121 4.90 -3.06 -13.78
C THR A 121 5.43 -2.98 -15.21
N ILE A 122 4.54 -2.86 -16.19
CA ILE A 122 4.90 -2.64 -17.59
C ILE A 122 4.47 -1.23 -17.96
N TRP A 123 5.42 -0.40 -18.40
CA TRP A 123 5.10 0.97 -18.77
C TRP A 123 4.36 1.00 -20.11
N LEU A 124 3.17 1.62 -20.16
CA LEU A 124 2.28 1.58 -21.32
C LEU A 124 2.92 2.11 -22.61
N GLY A 125 3.85 3.07 -22.53
CA GLY A 125 4.44 3.69 -23.72
C GLY A 125 5.63 2.94 -24.34
N THR A 126 6.49 2.31 -23.53
CA THR A 126 7.68 1.57 -24.03
C THR A 126 7.46 0.07 -24.05
N LYS A 127 6.44 -0.44 -23.34
CA LYS A 127 6.22 -1.87 -23.07
C LYS A 127 7.39 -2.56 -22.39
N GLU A 128 8.32 -1.79 -21.82
CA GLU A 128 9.44 -2.35 -21.07
C GLU A 128 9.02 -2.60 -19.61
N PRO A 129 9.42 -3.75 -19.04
CA PRO A 129 9.21 -4.02 -17.63
C PRO A 129 10.02 -3.05 -16.77
N ARG A 130 9.41 -2.55 -15.71
CA ARG A 130 10.07 -1.73 -14.69
C ARG A 130 9.88 -2.34 -13.32
N CYS A 131 10.92 -2.19 -12.51
CA CYS A 131 10.88 -2.45 -11.08
C CYS A 131 10.92 -1.10 -10.35
N VAL A 132 9.96 -0.87 -9.47
CA VAL A 132 9.85 0.35 -8.67
C VAL A 132 9.70 0.00 -7.19
N ARG A 133 10.03 0.91 -6.29
CA ARG A 133 9.84 0.74 -4.84
C ARG A 133 8.51 1.37 -4.43
N PHE A 134 7.65 0.61 -3.77
CA PHE A 134 6.38 1.10 -3.25
C PHE A 134 6.57 1.86 -1.94
N ASP A 135 5.88 2.98 -1.76
CA ASP A 135 5.91 3.78 -0.53
C ASP A 135 4.57 3.71 0.20
N ALA A 136 3.48 4.10 -0.47
CA ALA A 136 2.14 4.16 0.10
C ALA A 136 1.06 3.92 -0.96
N GLY A 137 -0.16 3.56 -0.53
CA GLY A 137 -1.25 3.36 -1.46
C GLY A 137 -2.62 3.63 -0.84
N GLU A 138 -3.55 4.06 -1.69
CA GLU A 138 -4.89 4.49 -1.30
C GLU A 138 -5.91 4.16 -2.39
N GLU A 139 -7.18 3.99 -2.02
CA GLU A 139 -8.27 3.89 -3.00
C GLU A 139 -8.66 5.29 -3.48
N MET A 140 -8.65 5.48 -4.80
CA MET A 140 -9.03 6.73 -5.45
C MET A 140 -10.23 6.51 -6.35
N THR A 141 -11.16 7.48 -6.35
CA THR A 141 -12.30 7.50 -7.26
C THR A 141 -12.35 8.83 -8.01
N GLN A 142 -12.39 8.78 -9.34
CA GLN A 142 -12.53 9.96 -10.20
C GLN A 142 -13.32 9.58 -11.46
N ASN A 143 -14.26 10.43 -11.87
CA ASN A 143 -15.07 10.23 -13.07
C ASN A 143 -15.72 8.83 -13.13
N ASP A 144 -16.32 8.38 -12.02
CA ASP A 144 -16.93 7.06 -11.83
C ASP A 144 -15.99 5.84 -11.99
N GLU A 145 -14.68 6.05 -12.16
CA GLU A 145 -13.68 5.00 -12.08
C GLU A 145 -13.08 4.95 -10.68
N THR A 146 -12.95 3.74 -10.12
CA THR A 146 -12.26 3.51 -8.85
C THR A 146 -11.04 2.62 -9.07
N TRP A 147 -9.93 2.94 -8.42
CA TRP A 147 -8.69 2.16 -8.51
C TRP A 147 -7.88 2.26 -7.22
N TRP A 148 -7.00 1.28 -7.03
CA TRP A 148 -5.95 1.36 -6.02
C TRP A 148 -4.77 2.13 -6.61
N ASN A 149 -4.47 3.28 -6.02
CA ASN A 149 -3.37 4.16 -6.41
C ASN A 149 -2.12 3.78 -5.61
N LEU A 150 -1.06 3.41 -6.32
CA LEU A 150 0.24 3.04 -5.73
C LEU A 150 1.21 4.19 -5.93
N GLU A 151 1.65 4.82 -4.85
CA GLU A 151 2.76 5.76 -4.86
C GLU A 151 4.07 4.98 -4.78
N CYS A 152 4.90 5.15 -5.80
CA CYS A 152 6.17 4.46 -5.93
C CYS A 152 7.30 5.41 -6.27
N ARG A 153 8.54 4.99 -6.04
CA ARG A 153 9.75 5.64 -6.49
C ARG A 153 10.61 4.72 -7.32
N PHE A 154 11.36 5.30 -8.25
CA PHE A 154 12.32 4.59 -9.09
C PHE A 154 13.54 5.47 -9.32
N ILE A 155 14.64 4.85 -9.72
CA ILE A 155 15.86 5.56 -10.07
C ILE A 155 15.78 5.97 -11.55
N ASP A 156 16.04 7.25 -11.83
CA ASP A 156 16.03 7.79 -13.18
C ASP A 156 17.30 8.60 -13.47
N TYR A 157 17.61 8.73 -14.76
CA TYR A 157 18.66 9.59 -15.28
C TYR A 157 18.13 10.38 -16.47
N ASP A 158 17.95 11.69 -16.29
CA ASP A 158 17.37 12.58 -17.30
C ASP A 158 18.39 13.07 -18.35
N GLY A 159 19.60 12.50 -18.36
CA GLY A 159 20.71 12.95 -19.19
C GLY A 159 21.61 14.01 -18.52
N VAL A 160 21.24 14.52 -17.34
CA VAL A 160 21.99 15.54 -16.61
C VAL A 160 22.18 15.15 -15.14
N LYS A 161 21.15 14.62 -14.49
CA LYS A 161 21.16 14.24 -13.07
C LYS A 161 20.60 12.84 -12.88
N PHE A 162 21.30 12.10 -12.03
CA PHE A 162 20.86 10.82 -11.51
C PHE A 162 20.15 11.03 -10.17
N GLY A 163 18.99 10.41 -9.96
CA GLY A 163 18.26 10.54 -8.71
C GLY A 163 17.01 9.66 -8.62
N GLU A 164 16.32 9.74 -7.49
CA GLU A 164 15.00 9.12 -7.32
C GLU A 164 13.90 10.01 -7.92
N ALA A 165 12.96 9.39 -8.63
CA ALA A 165 11.76 10.01 -9.17
C ALA A 165 10.52 9.24 -8.69
N GLY A 166 9.42 9.97 -8.44
CA GLY A 166 8.13 9.39 -8.07
C GLY A 166 7.30 8.99 -9.29
N ILE A 167 6.47 7.96 -9.15
CA ILE A 167 5.50 7.48 -10.14
C ILE A 167 4.25 6.97 -9.43
N PHE A 168 3.09 7.19 -10.05
CA PHE A 168 1.83 6.58 -9.61
C PHE A 168 1.47 5.44 -10.55
N LEU A 169 1.20 4.26 -9.97
CA LEU A 169 0.67 3.10 -10.68
C LEU A 169 -0.79 2.88 -10.26
N ARG A 170 -1.61 2.33 -11.17
CA ARG A 170 -3.04 2.14 -10.94
C ARG A 170 -3.40 0.67 -11.11
N VAL A 171 -4.07 0.11 -10.12
CA VAL A 171 -4.75 -1.20 -10.24
C VAL A 171 -6.25 -0.95 -10.24
N VAL A 172 -6.90 -1.14 -11.40
CA VAL A 172 -8.32 -0.82 -11.57
C VAL A 172 -9.19 -1.72 -10.69
N LYS A 173 -10.27 -1.18 -10.13
CA LYS A 173 -11.20 -1.97 -9.30
C LYS A 173 -11.79 -3.14 -10.07
N PHE A 174 -11.69 -4.32 -9.49
CA PHE A 174 -12.19 -5.57 -10.05
C PHE A 174 -13.04 -6.33 -9.03
N ARG A 175 -13.86 -7.26 -9.51
CA ARG A 175 -14.70 -8.13 -8.68
C ARG A 175 -14.15 -9.55 -8.67
N GLY A 176 -14.27 -10.20 -7.51
CA GLY A 176 -13.86 -11.60 -7.33
C GLY A 176 -12.34 -11.77 -7.21
N LEU A 177 -11.88 -13.00 -7.46
CA LEU A 177 -10.48 -13.40 -7.42
C LEU A 177 -9.81 -13.08 -8.76
N LYS A 178 -8.63 -12.46 -8.70
CA LYS A 178 -7.79 -12.19 -9.87
C LYS A 178 -6.37 -12.72 -9.61
N PRO A 179 -5.72 -13.37 -10.61
CA PRO A 179 -4.31 -13.73 -10.49
C PRO A 179 -3.46 -12.49 -10.24
N ILE A 180 -2.53 -12.55 -9.28
CA ILE A 180 -1.68 -11.40 -8.90
C ILE A 180 -0.88 -10.89 -10.09
N GLU A 181 -0.38 -11.78 -10.94
CA GLU A 181 0.43 -11.43 -12.11
C GLU A 181 -0.35 -10.78 -13.24
N SER A 182 -1.68 -10.89 -13.21
CA SER A 182 -2.56 -10.23 -14.19
C SER A 182 -2.92 -8.79 -13.80
N LEU A 183 -2.41 -8.31 -12.67
CA LEU A 183 -2.55 -6.91 -12.25
C LEU A 183 -1.58 -6.02 -13.05
N GLU A 184 -1.98 -4.77 -13.24
CA GLU A 184 -1.19 -3.75 -13.93
C GLU A 184 0.12 -3.42 -13.18
N ALA A 185 0.11 -3.65 -11.86
CA ALA A 185 1.26 -3.59 -10.98
C ALA A 185 1.09 -4.61 -9.85
N PHE A 186 2.15 -5.33 -9.51
CA PHE A 186 2.13 -6.33 -8.44
C PHE A 186 3.51 -6.51 -7.80
N PRO A 187 3.62 -7.04 -6.57
CA PRO A 187 4.92 -7.25 -5.93
C PRO A 187 5.80 -8.19 -6.75
N LEU A 188 7.05 -7.78 -7.02
CA LEU A 188 8.00 -8.48 -7.89
C LEU A 188 8.20 -9.95 -7.52
N ARG A 189 8.06 -10.31 -6.24
CA ARG A 189 8.16 -11.69 -5.76
C ARG A 189 7.21 -12.68 -6.46
N TYR A 190 6.09 -12.18 -7.01
CA TYR A 190 5.14 -13.02 -7.75
C TYR A 190 5.51 -13.17 -9.22
N TYR A 191 6.49 -12.44 -9.76
CA TYR A 191 6.91 -12.57 -11.16
C TYR A 191 7.60 -13.91 -11.46
N LEU A 192 8.28 -14.50 -10.47
CA LEU A 192 9.13 -15.69 -10.64
C LEU A 192 8.40 -17.02 -10.40
N ARG A 193 7.08 -17.03 -10.21
CA ARG A 193 6.33 -18.28 -9.97
C ARG A 193 6.03 -19.11 -11.24
N HIS A 194 6.57 -18.68 -12.38
CA HIS A 194 6.30 -19.25 -13.70
C HIS A 194 7.49 -19.98 -14.35
N GLU A 195 8.54 -20.33 -13.60
CA GLU A 195 9.57 -21.30 -14.03
C GLU A 195 9.41 -22.65 -13.32
#